data_AF-A0A455SP77-F1
#
_entry.id   AF-A0A455SP77-F1
#
_cell.length_a   1.000
_cell.length_b   1.000
_cell.length_c   1.000
_cell.angle_alpha   90.00
_cell.angle_beta   90.00
_cell.angle_gamma   90.00
#
_symmetry.space_group_name_H-M   'P 1'
#
loop_
_entity.id
_entity.type
_entity.pdbx_description
1 polymer ?
#
loop_
_entity_poly.entity_id
_entity_poly.type
_entity_poly.pdbx_seq_one_letter_code
_entity_poly.pdbx_strand_id
1 'polypeptide(L)'
;MFFLELVLIGTTLLCRGLGLLGLTFFTAWQNCTSVAFALMLVMTATTHFTATRYELTRMVPSFLPFPQALVTLTGIFEFLGAFGLLFPLTRNITGWCLILLLLVMFPANVKAAREQLPLRGKTATPLWLRIPMQLLIIGYALIAALPVFNP
;
A
#
# COMPACT_ATOMS: atom_id res chain seq x y z
N MET A 1 7.51 3.08 -11.97
CA MET A 1 8.22 1.99 -11.31
C MET A 1 8.41 2.29 -9.83
N PHE A 2 9.10 3.38 -9.45
CA PHE A 2 9.44 3.68 -8.03
C PHE A 2 8.65 4.81 -7.37
N PHE A 3 7.62 5.35 -8.01
CA PHE A 3 6.97 6.57 -7.55
C PHE A 3 6.32 6.41 -6.16
N LEU A 4 5.65 5.28 -5.91
CA LEU A 4 4.97 5.05 -4.63
C LEU A 4 5.96 4.80 -3.50
N GLU A 5 7.06 4.11 -3.79
CA GLU A 5 8.15 3.84 -2.85
C GLU A 5 8.86 5.15 -2.46
N LEU A 6 9.05 6.06 -3.42
CA LEU A 6 9.57 7.40 -3.15
C LEU A 6 8.63 8.24 -2.29
N VAL A 7 7.31 8.17 -2.53
CA VAL A 7 6.31 8.80 -1.66
C VAL A 7 6.40 8.20 -0.25
N LEU A 8 6.43 6.88 -0.13
CA LEU A 8 6.48 6.19 1.15
C LEU A 8 7.71 6.57 1.97
N ILE A 9 8.90 6.46 1.37
CA ILE A 9 10.17 6.79 2.04
C ILE A 9 10.26 8.30 2.28
N GLY A 10 9.94 9.12 1.27
CA GLY A 10 9.99 10.58 1.36
C GLY A 10 9.07 11.15 2.44
N THR A 11 7.83 10.70 2.51
CA THR A 11 6.89 11.10 3.57
C THR A 11 7.35 10.63 4.93
N THR A 12 7.92 9.42 5.04
CA THR A 12 8.47 8.92 6.32
C THR A 12 9.61 9.82 6.81
N LEU A 13 10.55 10.16 5.94
CA LEU A 13 11.69 11.03 6.27
C LEU A 13 11.24 12.46 6.59
N LEU A 14 10.27 12.99 5.85
CA LEU A 14 9.68 14.30 6.11
C LEU A 14 9.03 14.35 7.50
N CYS A 15 8.15 13.39 7.79
CA CYS A 15 7.54 13.26 9.12
C CYS A 15 8.62 13.14 10.20
N ARG A 16 9.64 12.31 10.00
CA ARG A 16 10.72 12.16 10.97
C ARG A 16 11.47 13.47 11.22
N GLY A 17 11.78 14.22 10.15
CA GLY A 17 12.39 15.55 10.24
C GLY A 17 11.53 16.53 11.03
N LEU A 18 10.21 16.54 10.81
CA LEU A 18 9.27 17.32 11.60
C LEU A 18 9.28 16.94 13.09
N GLY A 19 9.45 15.66 13.40
CA GLY A 19 9.63 15.18 14.77
C GLY A 19 10.91 15.72 15.42
N LEU A 20 12.00 15.82 14.67
CA LEU A 20 13.27 16.41 15.14
C LEU A 20 13.16 17.93 15.36
N LEU A 21 12.24 18.61 14.66
CA LEU A 21 11.93 20.03 14.85
C LEU A 21 10.96 20.31 16.01
N GLY A 22 10.58 19.28 16.78
CA GLY A 22 9.79 19.43 18.00
C GLY A 22 8.32 19.00 17.89
N LEU A 23 7.85 18.50 16.75
CA LEU A 23 6.50 17.95 16.64
C LEU A 23 6.42 16.56 17.27
N THR A 24 5.97 16.51 18.53
CA THR A 24 5.92 15.30 19.36
C THR A 24 5.16 14.14 18.73
N PHE A 25 4.15 14.41 17.89
CA PHE A 25 3.44 13.37 17.15
C PHE A 25 4.34 12.56 16.20
N PHE A 26 5.33 13.20 15.57
CA PHE A 26 6.23 12.57 14.60
C PHE A 26 7.56 12.08 15.20
N THR A 27 7.70 12.08 16.52
CA THR A 27 8.89 11.53 17.19
C THR A 27 8.90 9.99 17.16
N ALA A 28 7.73 9.35 17.08
CA ALA A 28 7.62 7.91 16.92
C ALA A 28 7.71 7.52 15.44
N TRP A 29 8.62 6.59 15.13
CA TRP A 29 8.75 6.02 13.78
C TRP A 29 7.44 5.43 13.27
N GLN A 30 6.69 4.76 14.14
CA GLN A 30 5.40 4.14 13.78
C GLN A 30 4.35 5.17 13.34
N ASN A 31 4.36 6.38 13.89
CA ASN A 31 3.45 7.44 13.43
C ASN A 31 3.87 7.94 12.05
N CYS A 32 5.17 8.13 11.82
CA CYS A 32 5.70 8.55 10.52
C CYS A 32 5.39 7.53 9.42
N THR A 33 5.65 6.25 9.68
CA THR A 33 5.39 5.18 8.71
C THR A 33 3.90 4.97 8.47
N SER A 34 3.04 5.13 9.50
CA SER A 34 1.58 5.04 9.34
C SER A 34 1.03 6.16 8.46
N VAL A 35 1.50 7.40 8.63
CA VAL A 35 1.10 8.53 7.79
C VAL A 35 1.58 8.33 6.34
N ALA A 36 2.83 7.93 6.16
CA ALA A 36 3.38 7.64 4.83
C ALA A 36 2.61 6.53 4.12
N PHE A 37 2.29 5.44 4.83
CA PHE A 37 1.57 4.31 4.27
C PHE A 37 0.10 4.65 3.99
N ALA A 38 -0.56 5.41 4.87
CA ALA A 38 -1.92 5.91 4.62
C ALA A 38 -1.97 6.82 3.38
N LEU A 39 -1.01 7.72 3.21
CA LEU A 39 -0.92 8.57 2.02
C LEU A 39 -0.74 7.72 0.75
N MET A 40 0.17 6.75 0.78
CA MET A 40 0.36 5.83 -0.34
C MET A 40 -0.94 5.07 -0.67
N LEU A 41 -1.64 4.53 0.33
CA LEU A 41 -2.89 3.79 0.15
C LEU A 41 -4.00 4.66 -0.44
N VAL A 42 -4.14 5.92 -0.02
CA VAL A 42 -5.09 6.85 -0.65
C VAL A 42 -4.74 7.03 -2.13
N MET A 43 -3.46 7.22 -2.45
CA MET A 43 -3.02 7.36 -3.84
C MET A 43 -3.27 6.11 -4.66
N THR A 44 -3.04 4.90 -4.13
CA THR A 44 -3.36 3.66 -4.84
C THR A 44 -4.85 3.47 -4.98
N ALA A 45 -5.63 3.68 -3.92
CA ALA A 45 -7.07 3.47 -3.89
C ALA A 45 -7.79 4.30 -4.96
N THR A 46 -7.39 5.55 -5.17
CA THR A 46 -7.96 6.41 -6.23
C THR A 46 -7.85 5.78 -7.63
N THR A 47 -6.83 4.96 -7.90
CA THR A 47 -6.67 4.30 -9.21
C THR A 47 -7.78 3.27 -9.49
N HIS A 48 -8.42 2.74 -8.46
CA HIS A 48 -9.53 1.80 -8.56
C HIS A 48 -10.83 2.45 -9.04
N PHE A 49 -10.93 3.78 -8.97
CA PHE A 49 -12.13 4.56 -9.29
C PHE A 49 -11.92 5.53 -10.47
N THR A 50 -10.76 5.48 -11.13
CA THR A 50 -10.42 6.34 -12.28
C THR A 50 -10.30 5.52 -13.56
N ALA A 51 -9.85 6.13 -14.66
CA ALA A 51 -9.62 5.45 -15.93
C ALA A 51 -8.69 4.21 -15.83
N THR A 52 -7.80 4.19 -14.83
CA THR A 52 -6.88 3.06 -14.55
C THR A 52 -7.61 1.78 -14.12
N ARG A 53 -8.88 1.87 -13.67
CA ARG A 53 -9.67 0.72 -13.22
C ARG A 53 -9.75 -0.40 -14.26
N TYR A 54 -9.84 -0.03 -15.53
CA TYR A 54 -9.91 -1.01 -16.61
C TYR A 54 -8.61 -1.83 -16.72
N GLU A 55 -7.46 -1.19 -16.59
CA GLU A 55 -6.16 -1.86 -16.60
C GLU A 55 -5.97 -2.77 -15.38
N LEU A 56 -6.39 -2.31 -14.19
CA LEU A 56 -6.37 -3.12 -12.96
C LEU A 56 -7.25 -4.39 -13.09
N THR A 57 -8.40 -4.27 -13.74
CA THR A 57 -9.31 -5.40 -13.97
C THR A 57 -8.64 -6.50 -14.80
N ARG A 58 -7.78 -6.13 -15.76
CA ARG A 58 -7.02 -7.09 -16.57
C ARG A 58 -5.96 -7.85 -15.75
N MET A 59 -5.46 -7.26 -14.66
CA MET A 59 -4.53 -7.93 -13.76
C MET A 59 -5.19 -9.04 -12.94
N VAL A 60 -6.51 -9.03 -12.78
CA VAL A 60 -7.21 -10.06 -12.00
C VAL A 60 -7.04 -11.43 -12.67
N PRO A 61 -6.61 -12.47 -11.93
CA PRO A 61 -6.51 -13.82 -12.46
C PRO A 61 -7.83 -14.36 -13.00
N SER A 62 -7.79 -15.09 -14.11
CA SER A 62 -8.98 -15.57 -14.83
C SER A 62 -9.85 -16.56 -14.05
N PHE A 63 -9.30 -17.21 -13.02
CA PHE A 63 -10.05 -18.12 -12.14
C PHE A 63 -10.94 -17.39 -11.12
N LEU A 64 -10.78 -16.07 -10.94
CA LEU A 64 -11.61 -15.29 -10.03
C LEU A 64 -12.83 -14.70 -10.76
N PRO A 65 -14.03 -14.83 -10.19
CA PRO A 65 -15.23 -14.23 -10.77
C PRO A 65 -15.27 -12.71 -10.50
N PHE A 66 -16.03 -11.99 -11.33
CA PHE A 66 -16.36 -10.57 -11.14
C PHE A 66 -15.14 -9.64 -10.93
N PRO A 67 -14.17 -9.57 -11.87
CA PRO A 67 -12.92 -8.85 -11.67
C PRO A 67 -13.11 -7.35 -11.41
N GLN A 68 -14.13 -6.72 -12.01
CA GLN A 68 -14.44 -5.30 -11.77
C GLN A 68 -14.92 -5.03 -10.34
N ALA A 69 -15.67 -5.96 -9.75
CA ALA A 69 -16.16 -5.84 -8.38
C ALA A 69 -15.01 -6.05 -7.39
N LEU A 70 -14.13 -7.03 -7.66
CA LEU A 70 -12.93 -7.27 -6.85
C LEU A 70 -12.01 -6.05 -6.84
N VAL A 71 -11.76 -5.42 -7.99
CA VAL A 71 -10.96 -4.18 -8.06
C VAL A 71 -11.62 -3.07 -7.25
N THR A 72 -12.95 -2.90 -7.33
CA THR A 72 -13.64 -1.89 -6.51
C THR A 72 -13.50 -2.19 -5.02
N LEU A 73 -13.67 -3.46 -4.63
CA LEU A 73 -13.58 -3.87 -3.24
C LEU A 73 -12.17 -3.66 -2.66
N THR A 74 -11.12 -4.00 -3.41
CA THR A 74 -9.74 -3.74 -2.97
C THR A 74 -9.49 -2.24 -2.79
N GLY A 75 -10.02 -1.38 -3.67
CA GLY A 75 -9.90 0.07 -3.51
C GLY A 75 -10.61 0.60 -2.26
N ILE A 76 -11.77 0.04 -1.90
CA ILE A 76 -12.47 0.37 -0.65
C ILE A 76 -11.63 -0.07 0.55
N PHE A 77 -11.09 -1.29 0.54
CA PHE A 77 -10.24 -1.78 1.63
C PHE A 77 -8.95 -0.98 1.78
N GLU A 78 -8.36 -0.49 0.69
CA GLU A 78 -7.21 0.42 0.76
C GLU A 78 -7.58 1.76 1.44
N PHE A 79 -8.74 2.35 1.12
CA PHE A 79 -9.21 3.55 1.83
C PHE A 79 -9.46 3.28 3.32
N LEU A 80 -10.18 2.20 3.65
CA LEU A 80 -10.41 1.81 5.05
C LEU A 80 -9.10 1.56 5.79
N GLY A 81 -8.13 0.94 5.13
CA GLY A 81 -6.79 0.74 5.65
C GLY A 81 -6.06 2.06 5.90
N ALA A 82 -6.14 3.01 4.96
CA ALA A 82 -5.54 4.33 5.13
C ALA A 82 -6.10 5.04 6.37
N PHE A 83 -7.43 5.06 6.55
CA PHE A 83 -8.05 5.62 7.75
C PHE A 83 -7.66 4.85 9.01
N GLY A 84 -7.71 3.52 8.97
CA GLY A 84 -7.40 2.66 10.13
C GLY A 84 -5.97 2.79 10.65
N LEU A 85 -5.00 3.14 9.79
CA LEU A 85 -3.61 3.39 10.18
C LEU A 85 -3.45 4.68 11.01
N LEU A 86 -4.32 5.67 10.80
CA LEU A 86 -4.24 6.97 11.45
C LEU A 86 -4.75 6.95 12.90
N PHE A 87 -5.60 5.97 13.26
CA PHE A 87 -6.12 5.82 14.61
C PHE A 87 -5.33 4.77 15.40
N PRO A 88 -4.70 5.14 16.55
CA PRO A 88 -3.90 4.21 17.34
C PRO A 88 -4.65 2.95 17.78
N LEU A 89 -5.95 3.05 18.07
CA LEU A 89 -6.78 1.93 18.53
C LEU A 89 -6.99 0.85 17.46
N THR A 90 -7.04 1.23 16.18
CA THR A 90 -7.29 0.30 15.06
C THR A 90 -6.02 -0.13 14.35
N ARG A 91 -4.94 0.65 14.48
CA ARG A 91 -3.70 0.50 13.71
C ARG A 91 -3.14 -0.92 13.67
N ASN A 92 -3.12 -1.62 14.81
CA ASN A 92 -2.61 -2.97 14.91
C ASN A 92 -3.38 -3.94 14.00
N ILE A 93 -4.71 -3.96 14.16
CA ILE A 93 -5.61 -4.80 13.36
C ILE A 93 -5.52 -4.39 11.88
N THR A 94 -5.49 -3.08 11.61
CA THR A 94 -5.34 -2.56 10.25
C THR A 94 -4.05 -3.04 9.58
N GLY A 95 -2.93 -3.05 10.30
CA GLY A 95 -1.65 -3.57 9.79
C GLY A 95 -1.75 -5.02 9.35
N TRP A 96 -2.34 -5.90 10.17
CA TRP A 96 -2.57 -7.31 9.81
C TRP A 96 -3.51 -7.48 8.62
N CYS A 97 -4.62 -6.73 8.59
CA CYS A 97 -5.55 -6.73 7.46
C CYS A 97 -4.88 -6.28 6.16
N LEU A 98 -4.02 -5.26 6.21
CA LEU A 98 -3.27 -4.77 5.06
C LEU A 98 -2.23 -5.78 4.57
N ILE A 99 -1.54 -6.50 5.47
CA ILE A 99 -0.65 -7.60 5.08
C ILE A 99 -1.45 -8.65 4.30
N LEU A 100 -2.59 -9.08 4.83
CA LEU A 100 -3.44 -10.07 4.16
C LEU A 100 -3.92 -9.56 2.80
N LEU A 101 -4.37 -8.31 2.71
CA LEU A 101 -4.78 -7.68 1.46
C LEU A 101 -3.64 -7.70 0.43
N LEU A 102 -2.44 -7.29 0.82
CA LEU A 102 -1.25 -7.26 -0.04
C LEU A 102 -0.86 -8.66 -0.54
N LEU A 103 -0.98 -9.69 0.30
CA LEU A 103 -0.72 -11.07 -0.09
C LEU A 103 -1.78 -11.59 -1.06
N VAL A 104 -3.06 -11.30 -0.81
CA VAL A 104 -4.18 -11.68 -1.68
C VAL A 104 -4.11 -10.99 -3.04
N MET A 105 -3.61 -9.75 -3.11
CA MET A 105 -3.42 -9.02 -4.37
C MET A 105 -2.15 -9.42 -5.13
N PHE A 106 -1.20 -10.13 -4.49
CA PHE A 106 0.07 -10.48 -5.10
C PHE A 106 -0.05 -11.34 -6.38
N PRO A 107 -0.95 -12.33 -6.49
CA PRO A 107 -1.17 -13.07 -7.74
C PRO A 107 -1.51 -12.17 -8.94
N ALA A 108 -2.25 -11.07 -8.72
CA ALA A 108 -2.55 -10.11 -9.79
C ALA A 108 -1.28 -9.37 -10.28
N ASN A 109 -0.36 -9.05 -9.36
CA ASN A 109 0.94 -8.47 -9.70
C ASN A 109 1.83 -9.46 -10.46
N VAL A 110 1.81 -10.74 -10.09
CA VAL A 110 2.54 -11.81 -10.80
C VAL A 110 2.03 -11.96 -12.23
N LYS A 111 0.70 -12.02 -12.41
CA LYS A 111 0.09 -12.08 -13.74
C LYS A 111 0.49 -10.88 -14.60
N ALA A 112 0.32 -9.67 -14.06
CA ALA A 112 0.65 -8.45 -14.78
C ALA A 112 2.11 -8.40 -15.23
N ALA A 113 3.05 -8.81 -14.36
CA ALA A 113 4.46 -8.87 -14.69
C ALA A 113 4.79 -9.92 -15.76
N ARG A 114 4.16 -11.10 -15.71
CA ARG A 114 4.38 -12.19 -16.69
C ARG A 114 3.81 -11.87 -18.05
N GLU A 115 2.61 -11.28 -18.09
CA GLU A 115 1.91 -10.90 -19.32
C GLU A 115 2.30 -9.51 -19.82
N GLN A 116 3.21 -8.82 -19.13
CA GLN A 116 3.69 -7.47 -19.46
C GLN A 116 2.54 -6.46 -19.65
N LEU A 117 1.48 -6.57 -18.85
CA LEU A 117 0.27 -5.77 -19.02
C LEU A 117 0.59 -4.27 -18.92
N PRO A 118 0.02 -3.43 -19.80
CA PRO A 118 0.16 -2.00 -19.69
C PRO A 118 -0.61 -1.47 -18.47
N LEU A 119 0.08 -0.67 -17.66
CA LEU A 119 -0.42 0.03 -16.48
C LEU A 119 0.04 1.49 -16.58
N ARG A 120 -0.93 2.41 -16.67
CA ARG A 120 -0.73 3.86 -16.76
C ARG A 120 0.25 4.25 -17.87
N GLY A 121 0.09 3.63 -19.04
CA GLY A 121 0.94 3.86 -20.21
C GLY A 121 2.37 3.30 -20.11
N LYS A 122 2.67 2.45 -19.12
CA LYS A 122 3.95 1.76 -18.97
C LYS A 122 3.74 0.26 -18.83
N THR A 123 4.72 -0.56 -19.21
CA THR A 123 4.67 -1.99 -18.94
C THR A 123 4.71 -2.27 -17.44
N ALA A 124 4.04 -3.35 -17.03
CA ALA A 124 4.06 -3.81 -15.64
C ALA A 124 5.50 -3.99 -15.14
N THR A 125 5.70 -3.68 -13.86
CA THR A 125 7.00 -3.82 -13.21
C THR A 125 7.41 -5.30 -13.19
N PRO A 126 8.63 -5.65 -13.63
CA PRO A 126 9.10 -7.03 -13.66
C PRO A 126 9.13 -7.64 -12.25
N LEU A 127 8.87 -8.94 -12.18
CA LEU A 127 8.62 -9.63 -10.91
C LEU A 127 9.80 -9.54 -9.93
N TRP A 128 11.04 -9.65 -10.42
CA TRP A 128 12.25 -9.57 -9.59
C TRP A 128 12.39 -8.24 -8.85
N LEU A 129 11.82 -7.15 -9.40
CA LEU A 129 11.80 -5.85 -8.74
C LEU A 129 10.49 -5.62 -7.97
N ARG A 130 9.39 -6.22 -8.42
CA ARG A 130 8.10 -6.16 -7.73
C ARG A 130 8.14 -6.84 -6.36
N ILE A 131 8.86 -7.96 -6.23
CA ILE A 131 9.00 -8.69 -4.96
C ILE A 131 9.64 -7.82 -3.87
N PRO A 132 10.83 -7.22 -4.04
CA PRO A 132 11.42 -6.38 -2.99
C PRO A 132 10.58 -5.14 -2.68
N MET A 133 9.92 -4.55 -3.67
CA MET A 133 8.94 -3.46 -3.44
C MET A 133 7.78 -3.92 -2.56
N GLN A 134 7.20 -5.09 -2.85
CA GLN A 134 6.11 -5.66 -2.07
C GLN A 134 6.55 -5.96 -0.63
N LEU A 135 7.76 -6.50 -0.44
CA LEU A 135 8.33 -6.78 0.87
C LEU A 135 8.54 -5.49 1.68
N LEU A 136 8.97 -4.41 1.04
CA LEU A 136 9.10 -3.10 1.69
C LEU A 136 7.74 -2.58 2.18
N ILE A 137 6.69 -2.67 1.37
CA ILE A 137 5.33 -2.26 1.75
C ILE A 137 4.79 -3.16 2.88
N ILE A 138 5.03 -4.47 2.81
CA ILE A 138 4.69 -5.40 3.91
C ILE A 138 5.43 -5.03 5.19
N GLY A 139 6.70 -4.58 5.11
CA GLY A 139 7.46 -4.07 6.25
C GLY A 139 6.77 -2.88 6.94
N TYR A 140 6.22 -1.94 6.17
CA TYR A 140 5.42 -0.84 6.72
C TYR A 140 4.14 -1.32 7.39
N ALA A 141 3.45 -2.26 6.77
CA ALA A 141 2.26 -2.88 7.35
C ALA A 141 2.58 -3.63 8.65
N LEU A 142 3.73 -4.32 8.72
CA LEU A 142 4.23 -4.99 9.92
C LEU A 142 4.54 -3.99 11.04
N ILE A 143 5.20 -2.87 10.74
CA ILE A 143 5.45 -1.81 11.72
C ILE A 143 4.13 -1.29 12.30
N ALA A 144 3.08 -1.16 11.49
CA ALA A 144 1.74 -0.80 11.98
C ALA A 144 1.09 -1.93 12.79
N ALA A 145 1.28 -3.18 12.38
CA ALA A 145 0.70 -4.37 12.99
C ALA A 145 1.32 -4.76 14.34
N LEU A 146 2.56 -4.33 14.60
CA LEU A 146 3.22 -4.59 15.86
C LEU A 146 2.88 -3.50 16.89
N PRO A 147 2.64 -3.87 18.16
CA PRO A 147 2.46 -2.89 19.22
C PRO A 147 3.74 -2.04 19.36
N VAL A 148 3.59 -0.75 19.66
CA VAL A 148 4.72 0.12 20.02
C VAL A 148 5.41 -0.53 21.22
N PHE A 149 6.63 -1.04 21.05
CA PHE A 149 7.49 -1.34 22.20
C PHE A 149 7.92 0.02 22.76
N ASN A 150 7.31 0.45 23.86
CA ASN A 150 7.84 1.53 24.70
C ASN A 150 8.82 0.86 25.69
N PRO A 151 10.14 0.91 25.47
CA PRO A 151 11.08 0.72 26.57
C PRO A 151 10.98 1.86 27.58
#